data_AF-A0A0M1JNX4-F1
#
_entry.id   AF-A0A0M1JNX4-F1
#
_cell.length_a   1.000
_cell.length_b   1.000
_cell.length_c   1.000
_cell.angle_alpha   90.00
_cell.angle_beta   90.00
_cell.angle_gamma   90.00
#
_symmetry.space_group_name_H-M   'P 1'
#
loop_
_entity.id
_entity.type
_entity.pdbx_description
1 polymer ?
#
loop_
_entity_poly.entity_id
_entity_poly.type
_entity_poly.pdbx_seq_one_letter_code
_entity_poly.pdbx_strand_id
1 'polypeptide(L)'
;MLVFFLHGTAVRNPGYSDRTQNFILQEFSQRGEIEIPSFGAAFFGDILGADELWDWVLQDLENFKWDHPGVDLETIFSYQNFREQLISKIFGDIFTYLNPDYGHAARKTIAVQLLQFIKENPGDDDLHLVAHSLGSVILWDILFSDKLSPSDPAFYIRDIIKGLSGYRQGRKVYLRTVTTMGSPLLFFNRMLGIAPEKLKIFAQRYVKNPLRWINIINAGDIFAYPLASSLNLHDNSIFFQDKYLEDKDILKRSLGNVAMALGLVDDHTIYWKSQRVANLITANLLGDISILSQDNVLPGFGSIWE
;
A
#
# COMPACT_ATOMS: atom_id res chain seq x y z
N MET A 1 -0.73 -2.98 -21.40
CA MET A 1 -0.16 -2.28 -20.21
C MET A 1 0.27 -3.24 -19.09
N LEU A 2 1.29 -2.89 -18.29
CA LEU A 2 1.80 -3.71 -17.16
C LEU A 2 1.30 -3.20 -15.80
N VAL A 3 0.56 -4.01 -15.04
CA VAL A 3 0.05 -3.64 -13.70
C VAL A 3 0.68 -4.56 -12.64
N PHE A 4 1.45 -3.98 -11.73
CA PHE A 4 2.17 -4.72 -10.70
C PHE A 4 1.67 -4.39 -9.29
N PHE A 5 1.21 -5.42 -8.58
CA PHE A 5 0.69 -5.33 -7.22
C PHE A 5 1.77 -5.57 -6.17
N LEU A 6 1.76 -4.78 -5.11
CA LEU A 6 2.64 -4.94 -3.95
C LEU A 6 1.81 -4.92 -2.66
N HIS A 7 1.81 -6.04 -1.95
CA HIS A 7 1.26 -6.11 -0.60
C HIS A 7 2.34 -5.80 0.44
N GLY A 8 1.94 -5.19 1.56
CA GLY A 8 2.84 -4.86 2.65
C GLY A 8 3.11 -5.93 3.67
N THR A 9 2.07 -6.66 4.05
CA THR A 9 2.19 -7.68 5.09
C THR A 9 2.85 -8.96 4.59
N ALA A 10 3.14 -9.87 5.52
CA ALA A 10 3.64 -11.23 5.28
C ALA A 10 2.69 -12.13 4.47
N VAL A 11 2.20 -11.64 3.33
CA VAL A 11 1.40 -12.42 2.39
C VAL A 11 2.28 -13.48 1.77
N ARG A 12 1.94 -14.72 2.06
CA ARG A 12 2.56 -15.93 1.50
C ARG A 12 1.80 -16.48 0.28
N ASN A 13 0.63 -15.92 0.00
CA ASN A 13 -0.21 -16.35 -1.12
C ASN A 13 -0.05 -15.39 -2.31
N PRO A 14 0.45 -15.82 -3.47
CA PRO A 14 0.55 -14.97 -4.66
C PRO A 14 -0.80 -14.43 -5.15
N GLY A 15 -1.91 -15.13 -4.86
CA GLY A 15 -3.26 -14.79 -5.32
C GLY A 15 -4.01 -13.74 -4.50
N TYR A 16 -3.35 -12.99 -3.63
CA TYR A 16 -4.02 -12.00 -2.77
C TYR A 16 -4.74 -10.90 -3.56
N SER A 17 -4.27 -10.59 -4.77
CA SER A 17 -4.81 -9.52 -5.62
C SER A 17 -5.79 -10.02 -6.68
N ASP A 18 -5.96 -11.34 -6.85
CA ASP A 18 -6.73 -11.95 -7.95
C ASP A 18 -8.16 -11.41 -8.04
N ARG A 19 -8.80 -11.20 -6.89
CA ARG A 19 -10.17 -10.64 -6.85
C ARG A 19 -10.22 -9.22 -7.40
N THR A 20 -9.25 -8.37 -7.03
CA THR A 20 -9.15 -7.01 -7.57
C THR A 20 -8.80 -7.04 -9.05
N GLN A 21 -7.91 -7.93 -9.49
CA GLN A 21 -7.60 -8.11 -10.91
C GLN A 21 -8.85 -8.49 -11.72
N ASN A 22 -9.65 -9.43 -11.23
CA ASN A 22 -10.90 -9.83 -11.87
C ASN A 22 -11.89 -8.66 -11.98
N PHE A 23 -12.02 -7.84 -10.94
CA PHE A 23 -12.85 -6.64 -10.99
C PHE A 23 -12.33 -5.57 -11.96
N ILE A 24 -11.01 -5.41 -12.07
CA ILE A 24 -10.39 -4.54 -13.08
C ILE A 24 -10.72 -5.05 -14.48
N LEU A 25 -10.55 -6.35 -14.75
CA LEU A 25 -10.88 -6.96 -16.05
C LEU A 25 -12.35 -6.80 -16.43
N GLN A 26 -13.25 -6.97 -15.46
CA GLN A 26 -14.68 -6.73 -15.66
C GLN A 26 -14.96 -5.27 -16.03
N GLU A 27 -14.33 -4.32 -15.34
CA GLU A 27 -14.48 -2.89 -15.64
C GLU A 27 -13.91 -2.52 -17.02
N PHE A 28 -12.75 -3.07 -17.41
CA PHE A 28 -12.19 -2.90 -18.77
C PHE A 28 -13.17 -3.42 -19.82
N SER A 29 -13.73 -4.61 -19.61
CA SER A 29 -14.72 -5.20 -20.52
C SER A 29 -16.00 -4.36 -20.61
N GLN A 30 -16.50 -3.84 -19.49
CA GLN A 30 -17.69 -2.99 -19.45
C GLN A 30 -17.48 -1.65 -20.18
N ARG A 31 -16.25 -1.11 -20.15
CA ARG A 31 -15.88 0.12 -20.86
C ARG A 31 -15.54 -0.11 -22.35
N GLY A 32 -15.51 -1.36 -22.80
CA GLY A 32 -15.18 -1.70 -24.19
C GLY A 32 -13.69 -1.60 -24.52
N GLU A 33 -12.82 -1.66 -23.51
CA GLU A 33 -11.37 -1.61 -23.71
C GLU A 33 -10.86 -2.90 -24.35
N ILE A 34 -10.04 -2.77 -25.40
CA ILE A 34 -9.51 -3.90 -26.17
C ILE A 34 -8.14 -4.32 -25.64
N GLU A 35 -7.35 -3.37 -25.12
CA GLU A 35 -6.04 -3.63 -24.56
C GLU A 35 -6.17 -4.05 -23.08
N ILE A 36 -6.06 -5.35 -22.84
CA ILE A 36 -6.20 -5.92 -21.49
C ILE A 36 -4.87 -5.79 -20.74
N PRO A 37 -4.87 -5.37 -19.46
CA PRO A 37 -3.66 -5.31 -18.65
C PRO A 37 -3.08 -6.70 -18.37
N SER A 38 -1.75 -6.80 -18.43
CA SER A 38 -1.02 -7.90 -17.82
C SER A 38 -0.83 -7.62 -16.33
N PHE A 39 -1.02 -8.64 -15.51
CA PHE A 39 -0.88 -8.52 -14.05
C PHE A 39 0.33 -9.29 -13.52
N GLY A 40 1.05 -8.66 -12.60
CA GLY A 40 2.06 -9.29 -11.77
C GLY A 40 1.84 -8.90 -10.32
N ALA A 41 2.29 -9.73 -9.38
CA ALA A 41 2.18 -9.44 -7.96
C ALA A 41 3.46 -9.84 -7.23
N ALA A 42 3.90 -8.98 -6.32
CA ALA A 42 4.98 -9.30 -5.40
C ALA A 42 4.44 -9.84 -4.07
N PHE A 43 5.15 -10.83 -3.54
CA PHE A 43 4.93 -11.42 -2.24
C PHE A 43 6.27 -11.84 -1.62
N PHE A 44 6.42 -11.60 -0.33
CA PHE A 44 7.67 -11.83 0.42
C PHE A 44 7.39 -12.21 1.88
N GLY A 45 6.20 -12.76 2.17
CA GLY A 45 5.81 -13.14 3.53
C GLY A 45 6.58 -14.30 4.14
N ASP A 46 7.40 -15.00 3.37
CA ASP A 46 8.34 -16.00 3.91
C ASP A 46 9.57 -15.34 4.54
N ILE A 47 9.82 -14.05 4.26
CA ILE A 47 10.94 -13.27 4.78
C ILE A 47 10.54 -12.55 6.08
N LEU A 48 9.26 -12.27 6.28
CA LEU A 48 8.75 -11.55 7.45
C LEU A 48 8.17 -12.54 8.48
N GLY A 49 8.78 -12.62 9.67
CA GLY A 49 8.46 -13.58 10.73
C GLY A 49 7.91 -12.92 11.98
N ALA A 50 6.78 -12.23 11.86
CA ALA A 50 6.23 -11.41 12.95
C ALA A 50 5.46 -12.19 14.04
N ASP A 51 5.29 -13.51 13.90
CA ASP A 51 4.45 -14.29 14.81
C ASP A 51 5.07 -14.41 16.24
N GLU A 52 6.40 -14.31 16.36
CA GLU A 52 7.12 -14.56 17.62
C GLU A 52 6.91 -13.46 18.70
N LEU A 53 6.58 -12.22 18.30
CA LEU A 53 6.52 -11.09 19.24
C LEU A 53 5.39 -11.23 20.25
N TRP A 54 4.22 -11.69 19.80
CA TRP A 54 3.08 -11.88 20.70
C TRP A 54 3.18 -13.19 21.48
N ASP A 55 3.85 -14.20 20.93
CA ASP A 55 4.13 -15.45 21.64
C ASP A 55 4.93 -15.20 22.93
N TRP A 56 5.90 -14.27 22.92
CA TRP A 56 6.61 -13.87 24.14
C TRP A 56 5.69 -13.17 25.14
N VAL A 57 4.76 -12.33 24.67
CA VAL A 57 3.76 -11.68 25.55
C VAL A 57 2.85 -12.74 26.19
N LEU A 58 2.40 -13.73 25.41
CA LEU A 58 1.59 -14.83 25.92
C LEU A 58 2.35 -15.67 26.95
N GLN A 59 3.62 -15.99 26.67
CA GLN A 59 4.48 -16.75 27.58
C GLN A 59 4.67 -16.02 28.92
N ASP A 60 4.92 -14.72 28.90
CA ASP A 60 5.06 -13.92 30.13
C ASP A 60 3.73 -13.81 30.89
N LEU A 61 2.59 -13.70 30.20
CA LEU A 61 1.28 -13.71 30.82
C LEU A 61 0.95 -15.07 31.46
N GLU A 62 1.31 -16.18 30.82
CA GLU A 62 1.16 -17.51 31.39
C GLU A 62 1.99 -17.70 32.66
N ASN A 63 3.26 -17.25 32.64
CA ASN A 63 4.13 -17.25 33.82
C ASN A 63 3.54 -16.38 34.94
N PHE A 64 3.02 -15.21 34.61
CA PHE A 64 2.37 -14.33 35.58
C PHE A 64 1.12 -14.97 36.21
N LYS A 65 0.30 -15.68 35.42
CA LYS A 65 -0.87 -16.42 35.93
C LYS A 65 -0.48 -17.55 36.87
N TRP A 66 0.65 -18.22 36.59
CA TRP A 66 1.17 -19.27 37.46
C TRP A 66 1.49 -18.72 38.86
N ASP A 67 2.15 -17.56 38.91
CA ASP A 67 2.49 -16.90 40.17
C ASP A 67 1.27 -16.23 40.85
N HIS A 68 0.23 -15.92 40.07
CA HIS A 68 -0.98 -15.21 40.52
C HIS A 68 -2.28 -15.87 40.00
N PRO A 69 -2.68 -17.05 40.52
CA PRO A 69 -3.77 -17.85 39.96
C PRO A 69 -5.16 -17.20 40.04
N GLY A 70 -5.32 -16.15 40.84
CA GLY A 70 -6.58 -15.39 40.96
C GLY A 70 -6.76 -14.27 39.92
N VAL A 71 -5.78 -14.04 39.04
CA VAL A 71 -5.85 -12.99 38.02
C VAL A 71 -6.46 -13.55 36.73
N ASP A 72 -7.42 -12.81 36.18
CA ASP A 72 -7.93 -13.03 34.85
C ASP A 72 -7.03 -12.32 33.81
N LEU A 73 -6.35 -13.11 32.98
CA LEU A 73 -5.43 -12.61 31.96
C LEU A 73 -6.12 -11.68 30.95
N GLU A 74 -7.39 -11.91 30.64
CA GLU A 74 -8.15 -11.06 29.71
C GLU A 74 -8.36 -9.63 30.24
N THR A 75 -8.20 -9.44 31.55
CA THR A 75 -8.35 -8.14 32.22
C THR A 75 -7.05 -7.38 32.38
N ILE A 76 -5.89 -8.03 32.19
CA ILE A 76 -4.57 -7.41 32.36
C ILE A 76 -4.34 -6.34 31.29
N PHE A 77 -4.67 -6.67 30.04
CA PHE A 77 -4.57 -5.73 28.92
C PHE A 77 -5.93 -5.40 28.36
N SER A 78 -6.39 -4.17 28.60
CA SER A 78 -7.54 -3.65 27.86
C SER A 78 -7.28 -3.75 26.35
N TYR A 79 -8.26 -4.30 25.63
CA TYR A 79 -8.23 -4.52 24.17
C TYR A 79 -7.14 -5.47 23.71
N GLN A 80 -6.85 -6.53 24.48
CA GLN A 80 -5.81 -7.51 24.16
C GLN A 80 -5.87 -8.02 22.70
N ASN A 81 -7.03 -8.46 22.22
CA ASN A 81 -7.19 -8.94 20.84
C ASN A 81 -6.86 -7.88 19.78
N PHE A 82 -7.14 -6.60 20.05
CA PHE A 82 -6.74 -5.51 19.15
C PHE A 82 -5.23 -5.29 19.19
N ARG A 83 -4.63 -5.29 20.39
CA ARG A 83 -3.18 -5.14 20.56
C ARG A 83 -2.42 -6.25 19.86
N GLU A 84 -2.87 -7.49 20.03
CA GLU A 84 -2.33 -8.67 19.34
C GLU A 84 -2.33 -8.44 17.83
N GLN A 85 -3.49 -8.12 17.25
CA GLN A 85 -3.58 -7.94 15.81
C GLN A 85 -2.74 -6.75 15.30
N LEU A 86 -2.71 -5.67 16.06
CA LEU A 86 -1.90 -4.49 15.75
C LEU A 86 -0.39 -4.80 15.79
N ILE A 87 0.06 -5.53 16.81
CA ILE A 87 1.47 -5.90 16.98
C ILE A 87 1.86 -6.94 15.96
N SER A 88 1.15 -8.07 15.90
CA SER A 88 1.55 -9.22 15.09
C SER A 88 1.38 -8.97 13.59
N LYS A 89 0.30 -8.31 13.15
CA LYS A 89 -0.01 -8.19 11.71
C LYS A 89 0.52 -6.91 11.06
N ILE A 90 0.88 -5.89 11.84
CA ILE A 90 1.18 -4.56 11.31
C ILE A 90 2.55 -4.08 11.77
N PHE A 91 2.75 -3.91 13.08
CA PHE A 91 4.04 -3.46 13.59
C PHE A 91 5.14 -4.50 13.43
N GLY A 92 4.85 -5.78 13.59
CA GLY A 92 5.81 -6.86 13.40
C GLY A 92 6.37 -6.87 11.97
N ASP A 93 5.50 -6.75 10.97
CA ASP A 93 5.91 -6.67 9.55
C ASP A 93 6.72 -5.39 9.28
N ILE A 94 6.30 -4.26 9.84
CA ILE A 94 7.03 -2.99 9.74
C ILE A 94 8.43 -3.13 10.35
N PHE A 95 8.55 -3.58 11.60
CA PHE A 95 9.83 -3.70 12.28
C PHE A 95 10.75 -4.72 11.60
N THR A 96 10.19 -5.81 11.10
CA THR A 96 10.94 -6.79 10.34
C THR A 96 11.45 -6.18 9.04
N TYR A 97 10.65 -5.42 8.30
CA TYR A 97 11.12 -4.72 7.09
C TYR A 97 12.21 -3.67 7.39
N LEU A 98 12.10 -2.97 8.52
CA LEU A 98 13.06 -1.94 8.91
C LEU A 98 14.41 -2.51 9.35
N ASN A 99 14.48 -3.80 9.68
CA ASN A 99 15.76 -4.48 9.83
C ASN A 99 16.51 -4.47 8.47
N PRO A 100 17.77 -4.03 8.43
CA PRO A 100 18.52 -3.90 7.17
C PRO A 100 18.58 -5.16 6.32
N ASP A 101 18.75 -6.33 6.94
CA ASP A 101 18.92 -7.61 6.24
C ASP A 101 17.58 -8.10 5.66
N TYR A 102 16.52 -8.09 6.47
CA TYR A 102 15.19 -8.48 6.03
C TYR A 102 14.61 -7.49 5.01
N GLY A 103 14.81 -6.18 5.21
CA GLY A 103 14.45 -5.16 4.23
C GLY A 103 15.17 -5.34 2.90
N HIS A 104 16.47 -5.66 2.93
CA HIS A 104 17.25 -5.98 1.73
C HIS A 104 16.73 -7.23 1.02
N ALA A 105 16.43 -8.29 1.76
CA ALA A 105 15.87 -9.53 1.23
C ALA A 105 14.49 -9.30 0.60
N ALA A 106 13.60 -8.55 1.26
CA ALA A 106 12.30 -8.19 0.71
C ALA A 106 12.43 -7.42 -0.61
N ARG A 107 13.28 -6.38 -0.65
CA ARG A 107 13.56 -5.62 -1.88
C ARG A 107 14.17 -6.48 -2.98
N LYS A 108 15.02 -7.46 -2.64
CA LYS A 108 15.57 -8.44 -3.60
C LYS A 108 14.47 -9.28 -4.23
N THR A 109 13.56 -9.82 -3.42
CA THR A 109 12.44 -10.65 -3.90
C THR A 109 11.53 -9.86 -4.81
N ILE A 110 11.15 -8.63 -4.41
CA ILE A 110 10.34 -7.73 -5.23
C ILE A 110 11.04 -7.43 -6.56
N ALA A 111 12.35 -7.14 -6.54
CA ALA A 111 13.11 -6.86 -7.76
C ALA A 111 13.10 -8.06 -8.72
N VAL A 112 13.34 -9.28 -8.22
CA VAL A 112 13.30 -10.50 -9.05
C VAL A 112 11.92 -10.70 -9.67
N GLN A 113 10.85 -10.60 -8.88
CA GLN A 113 9.47 -10.80 -9.35
C GLN A 113 9.06 -9.74 -10.38
N LEU A 114 9.38 -8.47 -10.14
CA LEU A 114 9.08 -7.38 -11.09
C LEU A 114 9.86 -7.51 -12.39
N LEU A 115 11.16 -7.82 -12.32
CA LEU A 115 12.01 -7.98 -13.50
C LEU A 115 11.54 -9.17 -14.36
N GLN A 116 11.17 -10.27 -13.72
CA GLN A 116 10.63 -11.43 -14.42
C GLN A 116 9.29 -11.09 -15.10
N PHE A 117 8.37 -10.43 -14.39
CA PHE A 117 7.09 -10.00 -14.94
C PHE A 117 7.26 -9.08 -16.17
N ILE A 118 8.16 -8.10 -16.11
CA ILE A 118 8.46 -7.24 -17.27
C ILE A 118 9.02 -8.07 -18.42
N LYS A 119 9.96 -8.99 -18.15
CA LYS A 119 10.57 -9.84 -19.17
C LYS A 119 9.55 -10.74 -19.89
N GLU A 120 8.58 -11.26 -19.16
CA GLU A 120 7.51 -12.11 -19.70
C GLU A 120 6.49 -11.34 -20.54
N ASN A 121 6.45 -10.02 -20.40
CA ASN A 121 5.53 -9.13 -21.12
C ASN A 121 6.30 -8.11 -21.98
N PRO A 122 6.98 -8.54 -23.07
CA PRO A 122 7.83 -7.69 -23.90
C PRO A 122 7.09 -6.62 -24.72
N GLY A 123 5.78 -6.76 -24.91
CA GLY A 123 4.97 -5.86 -25.74
C GLY A 123 4.57 -4.53 -25.08
N ASP A 124 4.75 -4.40 -23.76
CA ASP A 124 4.20 -3.29 -22.99
C ASP A 124 5.26 -2.55 -22.17
N ASP A 125 5.47 -1.26 -22.42
CA ASP A 125 6.45 -0.47 -21.66
C ASP A 125 5.81 0.43 -20.60
N ASP A 126 4.48 0.42 -20.47
CA ASP A 126 3.76 1.25 -19.51
C ASP A 126 3.54 0.47 -18.20
N LEU A 127 4.24 0.89 -17.14
CA LEU A 127 4.19 0.30 -15.81
C LEU A 127 3.24 1.07 -14.89
N HIS A 128 2.36 0.34 -14.24
CA HIS A 128 1.40 0.84 -13.26
C HIS A 128 1.60 0.08 -11.96
N LEU A 129 1.77 0.80 -10.85
CA LEU A 129 2.05 0.20 -9.54
C LEU A 129 0.84 0.35 -8.64
N VAL A 130 0.40 -0.75 -8.02
CA VAL A 130 -0.69 -0.77 -7.05
C VAL A 130 -0.16 -1.33 -5.73
N ALA A 131 -0.14 -0.51 -4.68
CA ALA A 131 0.44 -0.87 -3.40
C ALA A 131 -0.59 -0.75 -2.27
N HIS A 132 -0.51 -1.68 -1.31
CA HIS A 132 -1.39 -1.72 -0.16
C HIS A 132 -0.60 -1.74 1.14
N SER A 133 -1.07 -1.03 2.17
CA SER A 133 -0.49 -1.07 3.52
C SER A 133 1.02 -0.76 3.49
N LEU A 134 1.84 -1.52 4.23
CA LEU A 134 3.31 -1.48 4.22
C LEU A 134 3.90 -1.61 2.79
N GLY A 135 3.16 -2.13 1.81
CA GLY A 135 3.61 -2.21 0.42
C GLY A 135 3.76 -0.81 -0.17
N SER A 136 2.92 0.14 0.26
CA SER A 136 3.05 1.54 -0.12
C SER A 136 4.36 2.14 0.43
N VAL A 137 4.74 1.77 1.65
CA VAL A 137 5.98 2.22 2.30
C VAL A 137 7.21 1.61 1.63
N ILE A 138 7.18 0.30 1.37
CA ILE A 138 8.26 -0.42 0.66
C ILE A 138 8.44 0.13 -0.75
N LEU A 139 7.34 0.38 -1.47
CA LEU A 139 7.38 1.01 -2.79
C LEU A 139 8.09 2.36 -2.73
N TRP A 140 7.73 3.20 -1.76
CA TRP A 140 8.35 4.51 -1.58
C TRP A 140 9.85 4.42 -1.23
N ASP A 141 10.23 3.49 -0.35
CA ASP A 141 11.63 3.23 -0.02
C ASP A 141 12.43 2.83 -1.28
N ILE A 142 11.89 1.86 -2.03
CA ILE A 142 12.48 1.39 -3.29
C ILE A 142 12.64 2.54 -4.27
N LEU A 143 11.63 3.39 -4.49
CA LEU A 143 11.69 4.40 -5.55
C LEU A 143 12.54 5.62 -5.17
N PHE A 144 12.48 6.09 -3.92
CA PHE A 144 12.93 7.45 -3.60
C PHE A 144 13.88 7.58 -2.40
N SER A 145 14.03 6.56 -1.55
CA SER A 145 14.89 6.62 -0.37
C SER A 145 16.36 6.89 -0.70
N ASP A 146 16.97 7.79 0.06
CA ASP A 146 18.41 8.12 0.04
C ASP A 146 19.26 7.24 0.94
N LYS A 147 18.63 6.42 1.80
CA LYS A 147 19.34 5.65 2.82
C LYS A 147 19.95 4.36 2.28
N LEU A 148 19.50 3.91 1.10
CA LEU A 148 19.89 2.64 0.52
C LEU A 148 21.29 2.73 -0.10
N SER A 149 22.12 1.72 0.19
CA SER A 149 23.42 1.55 -0.47
C SER A 149 23.24 1.43 -2.00
N PRO A 150 24.16 1.94 -2.83
CA PRO A 150 24.15 1.73 -4.28
C PRO A 150 24.14 0.25 -4.73
N SER A 151 24.52 -0.67 -3.84
CA SER A 151 24.45 -2.12 -4.08
C SER A 151 23.10 -2.75 -3.73
N ASP A 152 22.16 -1.98 -3.19
CA ASP A 152 20.85 -2.47 -2.76
C ASP A 152 19.97 -2.86 -3.97
N PRO A 153 19.19 -3.96 -3.90
CA PRO A 153 18.30 -4.40 -4.96
C PRO A 153 17.28 -3.37 -5.44
N ALA A 154 16.94 -2.36 -4.63
CA ALA A 154 16.12 -1.23 -5.07
C ALA A 154 16.67 -0.58 -6.35
N PHE A 155 17.99 -0.52 -6.51
CA PHE A 155 18.62 0.07 -7.69
C PHE A 155 18.35 -0.72 -8.97
N TYR A 156 18.09 -2.04 -8.89
CA TYR A 156 17.65 -2.80 -10.07
C TYR A 156 16.27 -2.37 -10.56
N ILE A 157 15.38 -2.02 -9.62
CA ILE A 157 14.03 -1.51 -9.93
C ILE A 157 14.12 -0.08 -10.47
N ARG A 158 14.93 0.78 -9.82
CA ARG A 158 15.17 2.15 -10.31
C ARG A 158 15.80 2.16 -11.70
N ASP A 159 16.70 1.21 -11.97
CA ASP A 159 17.38 1.07 -13.26
C ASP A 159 16.37 0.82 -14.38
N ILE A 160 15.37 -0.03 -14.20
CA ILE A 160 14.41 -0.35 -15.27
C ILE A 160 13.34 0.73 -15.45
N ILE A 161 13.10 1.60 -14.46
CA ILE A 161 12.12 2.68 -14.58
C ILE A 161 12.80 3.92 -15.15
N LYS A 162 12.34 4.38 -16.30
CA LYS A 162 12.91 5.54 -16.99
C LYS A 162 12.83 6.78 -16.10
N GLY A 163 13.99 7.32 -15.73
CA GLY A 163 14.12 8.59 -15.01
C GLY A 163 14.46 8.50 -13.52
N LEU A 164 14.38 7.33 -12.86
CA LEU A 164 14.72 7.23 -11.43
C LEU A 164 16.22 7.16 -11.17
N SER A 165 16.94 6.29 -11.87
CA SER A 165 18.40 6.30 -11.98
C SER A 165 18.78 5.07 -12.77
N GLY A 166 19.56 5.20 -13.85
CA GLY A 166 20.18 4.03 -14.44
C GLY A 166 21.05 4.32 -15.64
N TYR A 167 22.35 4.07 -15.48
CA TYR A 167 23.35 4.04 -16.56
C TYR A 167 23.39 2.66 -17.25
N ARG A 168 22.69 1.66 -16.70
CA ARG A 168 22.66 0.31 -17.26
C ARG A 168 21.85 0.28 -18.55
N GLN A 169 22.47 -0.24 -19.60
CA GLN A 169 21.80 -0.55 -20.86
C GLN A 169 20.81 -1.70 -20.66
N GLY A 170 19.64 -1.60 -21.28
CA GLY A 170 18.56 -2.57 -21.15
C GLY A 170 17.19 -1.95 -21.38
N ARG A 171 16.16 -2.80 -21.47
CA ARG A 171 14.76 -2.35 -21.60
C ARG A 171 14.38 -1.47 -20.41
N LYS A 172 13.67 -0.38 -20.70
CA LYS A 172 13.13 0.54 -19.70
C LYS A 172 11.62 0.61 -19.85
N VAL A 173 10.93 0.76 -18.72
CA VAL A 173 9.49 1.00 -18.65
C VAL A 173 9.21 2.42 -18.14
N TYR A 174 8.05 2.96 -18.50
CA TYR A 174 7.54 4.24 -18.04
C TYR A 174 6.60 4.00 -16.87
N LEU A 175 6.91 4.53 -15.70
CA LEU A 175 5.95 4.54 -14.60
C LEU A 175 4.81 5.52 -14.95
N ARG A 176 3.62 5.02 -15.27
CA ARG A 176 2.47 5.83 -15.68
C ARG A 176 1.60 6.21 -14.50
N THR A 177 1.35 5.25 -13.61
CA THR A 177 0.47 5.47 -12.48
C THR A 177 0.96 4.77 -11.22
N VAL A 178 0.61 5.38 -10.09
CA VAL A 178 0.70 4.76 -8.78
C VAL A 178 -0.70 4.77 -8.16
N THR A 179 -1.08 3.67 -7.52
CA THR A 179 -2.25 3.61 -6.65
C THR A 179 -1.80 3.09 -5.30
N THR A 180 -2.02 3.85 -4.24
CA THR A 180 -1.80 3.40 -2.86
C THR A 180 -3.14 3.16 -2.18
N MET A 181 -3.20 2.18 -1.29
CA MET A 181 -4.42 1.78 -0.58
C MET A 181 -4.06 1.47 0.87
N GLY A 182 -4.87 1.94 1.82
CA GLY A 182 -4.60 1.68 3.24
C GLY A 182 -3.22 2.17 3.68
N SER A 183 -2.74 3.28 3.10
CA SER A 183 -1.32 3.62 3.10
C SER A 183 -0.87 4.32 4.39
N PRO A 184 0.06 3.73 5.18
CA PRO A 184 0.62 4.39 6.36
C PRO A 184 1.76 5.36 6.01
N LEU A 185 1.93 5.73 4.74
CA LEU A 185 3.04 6.56 4.27
C LEU A 185 3.21 7.85 5.08
N LEU A 186 2.13 8.47 5.55
CA LEU A 186 2.21 9.67 6.38
C LEU A 186 3.13 9.50 7.60
N PHE A 187 3.07 8.34 8.26
CA PHE A 187 3.90 8.04 9.44
C PHE A 187 5.34 7.72 9.06
N PHE A 188 5.53 7.00 7.96
CA PHE A 188 6.83 6.47 7.59
C PHE A 188 7.67 7.42 6.73
N ASN A 189 7.07 8.42 6.10
CA ASN A 189 7.80 9.31 5.18
C ASN A 189 9.02 9.96 5.84
N ARG A 190 8.86 10.42 7.10
CA ARG A 190 9.94 10.99 7.90
C ARG A 190 10.99 9.93 8.27
N MET A 191 10.54 8.72 8.60
CA MET A 191 11.42 7.61 8.93
C MET A 191 12.27 7.18 7.72
N LEU A 192 11.69 7.15 6.52
CA LEU A 192 12.38 6.77 5.28
C LEU A 192 13.31 7.88 4.76
N GLY A 193 13.15 9.12 5.24
CA GLY A 193 13.97 10.26 4.78
C GLY A 193 13.67 10.65 3.34
N ILE A 194 12.43 10.46 2.90
CA ILE A 194 12.03 10.76 1.53
C ILE A 194 11.79 12.26 1.41
N ALA A 195 12.65 12.92 0.63
CA ALA A 195 12.49 14.32 0.29
C ALA A 195 11.43 14.45 -0.84
N PRO A 196 10.34 15.19 -0.62
CA PRO A 196 9.32 15.40 -1.66
C PRO A 196 9.88 15.96 -2.97
N GLU A 197 10.99 16.69 -2.91
CA GLU A 197 11.67 17.26 -4.08
C GLU A 197 12.14 16.20 -5.08
N LYS A 198 12.54 15.00 -4.64
CA LYS A 198 12.90 13.93 -5.57
C LYS A 198 11.73 13.44 -6.42
N LEU A 199 10.57 13.30 -5.77
CA LEU A 199 9.33 12.92 -6.44
C LEU A 199 8.94 13.99 -7.46
N LYS A 200 9.02 15.27 -7.10
CA LYS A 200 8.77 16.38 -8.02
C LYS A 200 9.74 16.39 -9.21
N ILE A 201 11.05 16.27 -8.97
CA ILE A 201 12.08 16.18 -10.02
C ILE A 201 11.81 15.00 -10.96
N PHE A 202 11.43 13.84 -10.40
CA PHE A 202 11.05 12.69 -11.20
C PHE A 202 9.83 12.98 -12.08
N ALA A 203 8.79 13.58 -11.50
CA ALA A 203 7.53 13.86 -12.17
C ALA A 203 7.60 14.97 -13.23
N GLN A 204 8.50 15.95 -13.09
CA GLN A 204 8.73 17.00 -14.09
C GLN A 204 9.08 16.46 -15.49
N ARG A 205 9.51 15.20 -15.59
CA ARG A 205 9.78 14.52 -16.87
C ARG A 205 8.50 14.17 -17.64
N TYR A 206 7.36 14.17 -16.98
CA TYR A 206 6.06 13.76 -17.52
C TYR A 206 5.26 14.95 -18.08
N VAL A 207 5.86 15.70 -19.02
CA VAL A 207 5.31 16.98 -19.53
C VAL A 207 3.99 16.81 -20.28
N LYS A 208 3.85 15.76 -21.09
CA LYS A 208 2.63 15.53 -21.90
C LYS A 208 1.54 14.78 -21.16
N ASN A 209 1.94 13.81 -20.34
CA ASN A 209 1.07 12.92 -19.61
C ASN A 209 1.58 12.86 -18.18
N PRO A 210 1.03 13.66 -17.24
CA PRO A 210 1.54 13.72 -15.88
C PRO A 210 1.52 12.33 -15.24
N LEU A 211 2.48 12.08 -14.34
CA LEU A 211 2.41 10.92 -13.45
C LEU A 211 1.10 11.03 -12.66
N ARG A 212 0.26 10.00 -12.73
CA ARG A 212 -0.99 9.97 -11.96
C ARG A 212 -0.81 9.13 -10.71
N TRP A 213 -1.18 9.69 -9.57
CA TRP A 213 -1.17 8.98 -8.31
C TRP A 213 -2.48 9.20 -7.57
N ILE A 214 -3.16 8.09 -7.25
CA ILE A 214 -4.30 8.12 -6.33
C ILE A 214 -3.97 7.40 -5.03
N ASN A 215 -4.43 7.95 -3.92
CA ASN A 215 -4.31 7.35 -2.59
C ASN A 215 -5.70 7.04 -2.06
N ILE A 216 -6.07 5.76 -2.04
CA ILE A 216 -7.39 5.29 -1.66
C ILE A 216 -7.43 5.05 -0.14
N ILE A 217 -8.38 5.70 0.53
CA ILE A 217 -8.51 5.78 1.99
C ILE A 217 -9.89 5.26 2.37
N ASN A 218 -9.96 4.20 3.17
CA ASN A 218 -11.17 3.87 3.92
C ASN A 218 -11.16 4.69 5.22
N ALA A 219 -12.25 5.40 5.52
CA ALA A 219 -12.35 6.20 6.75
C ALA A 219 -12.28 5.38 8.05
N GLY A 220 -12.62 4.08 7.98
CA GLY A 220 -12.46 3.15 9.09
C GLY A 220 -11.03 2.59 9.25
N ASP A 221 -10.15 2.80 8.27
CA ASP A 221 -8.78 2.30 8.33
C ASP A 221 -7.86 3.26 9.08
N ILE A 222 -7.43 2.84 10.28
CA ILE A 222 -6.60 3.66 11.19
C ILE A 222 -5.20 3.98 10.67
N PHE A 223 -4.76 3.36 9.58
CA PHE A 223 -3.45 3.59 8.98
C PHE A 223 -3.50 4.48 7.75
N ALA A 224 -4.68 4.68 7.15
CA ALA A 224 -4.82 5.39 5.89
C ALA A 224 -5.09 6.88 6.13
N TYR A 225 -4.20 7.74 5.63
CA TYR A 225 -4.35 9.19 5.75
C TYR A 225 -4.08 9.93 4.44
N PRO A 226 -4.64 11.14 4.28
CA PRO A 226 -4.35 12.01 3.14
C PRO A 226 -2.86 12.36 3.07
N LEU A 227 -2.29 12.40 1.86
CA LEU A 227 -0.84 12.61 1.67
C LEU A 227 -0.47 13.94 1.02
N ALA A 228 -1.41 14.59 0.31
CA ALA A 228 -1.13 15.76 -0.53
C ALA A 228 -0.28 16.84 0.15
N SER A 229 -0.67 17.22 1.38
CA SER A 229 0.00 18.27 2.15
C SER A 229 1.38 17.84 2.63
N SER A 230 1.52 16.60 3.11
CA SER A 230 2.79 16.06 3.63
C SER A 230 3.88 15.94 2.55
N LEU A 231 3.46 15.79 1.29
CA LEU A 231 4.33 15.65 0.14
C LEU A 231 4.41 16.94 -0.70
N ASN A 232 3.77 18.02 -0.25
CA ASN A 232 3.80 19.32 -0.91
C ASN A 232 3.49 19.21 -2.43
N LEU A 233 2.46 18.44 -2.79
CA LEU A 233 2.10 18.10 -4.17
C LEU A 233 1.17 19.14 -4.82
N HIS A 234 1.40 20.42 -4.55
CA HIS A 234 0.55 21.52 -5.05
C HIS A 234 0.91 22.00 -6.46
N ASP A 235 1.92 21.41 -7.11
CA ASP A 235 2.32 21.77 -8.48
C ASP A 235 1.72 20.82 -9.54
N ASN A 236 1.69 21.28 -10.79
CA ASN A 236 1.07 20.56 -11.91
C ASN A 236 1.91 19.38 -12.45
N SER A 237 3.03 19.01 -11.82
CA SER A 237 3.90 17.94 -12.33
C SER A 237 3.34 16.54 -12.09
N ILE A 238 2.47 16.40 -11.08
CA ILE A 238 1.84 15.14 -10.68
C ILE A 238 0.33 15.39 -10.58
N PHE A 239 -0.47 14.54 -11.21
CA PHE A 239 -1.88 14.47 -10.87
C PHE A 239 -2.01 13.61 -9.62
N PHE A 240 -2.24 14.24 -8.46
CA PHE A 240 -2.40 13.54 -7.19
C PHE A 240 -3.82 13.74 -6.64
N GLN A 241 -4.48 12.65 -6.21
CA GLN A 241 -5.73 12.74 -5.46
C GLN A 241 -5.86 11.70 -4.33
N ASP A 242 -6.30 12.18 -3.16
CA ASP A 242 -6.80 11.33 -2.10
C ASP A 242 -8.27 10.93 -2.41
N LYS A 243 -8.57 9.63 -2.34
CA LYS A 243 -9.90 9.06 -2.66
C LYS A 243 -10.48 8.31 -1.47
N TYR A 244 -11.53 8.89 -0.90
CA TYR A 244 -12.21 8.32 0.24
C TYR A 244 -13.23 7.27 -0.20
N LEU A 245 -13.18 6.08 0.38
CA LEU A 245 -14.24 5.10 0.28
C LEU A 245 -15.33 5.47 1.29
N GLU A 246 -16.57 5.55 0.83
CA GLU A 246 -17.71 5.66 1.74
C GLU A 246 -17.82 4.38 2.55
N ASP A 247 -17.84 4.52 3.87
CA ASP A 247 -18.29 3.46 4.76
C ASP A 247 -19.67 3.84 5.31
N LYS A 248 -20.70 3.19 4.75
CA LYS A 248 -22.11 3.39 5.16
C LYS A 248 -22.37 2.94 6.59
N ASP A 249 -21.44 2.21 7.21
CA ASP A 249 -21.55 1.69 8.56
C ASP A 249 -20.76 2.51 9.61
N ILE A 250 -20.11 3.64 9.26
CA ILE A 250 -19.49 4.57 10.24
C ILE A 250 -20.53 5.00 11.29
N LEU A 251 -21.78 5.22 10.88
CA LEU A 251 -22.90 5.58 11.75
C LEU A 251 -23.39 4.41 12.64
N LYS A 252 -23.06 3.16 12.30
CA LYS A 252 -23.41 1.97 13.12
C LYS A 252 -22.35 1.62 14.17
N ARG A 253 -21.18 2.28 14.17
CA ARG A 253 -20.08 2.03 15.13
C ARG A 253 -20.32 2.59 16.54
N SER A 254 -21.57 2.78 16.96
CA SER A 254 -21.95 3.11 18.34
C SER A 254 -21.89 1.91 19.31
N LEU A 255 -21.36 0.76 18.86
CA LEU A 255 -21.19 -0.45 19.67
C LEU A 255 -19.76 -0.51 20.22
N GLY A 256 -19.65 -0.57 21.55
CA GLY A 256 -18.50 -0.86 22.42
C GLY A 256 -17.06 -0.85 21.87
N ASN A 257 -16.15 -0.24 22.64
CA ASN A 257 -14.73 -0.02 22.31
C ASN A 257 -13.96 -1.23 21.72
N VAL A 258 -14.30 -2.48 22.05
CA VAL A 258 -13.62 -3.69 21.53
C VAL A 258 -14.07 -4.05 20.11
N ALA A 259 -15.38 -3.97 19.81
CA ALA A 259 -15.90 -4.26 18.47
C ALA A 259 -15.46 -3.20 17.46
N MET A 260 -15.38 -1.95 17.92
CA MET A 260 -14.79 -0.85 17.15
C MET A 260 -13.34 -1.17 16.78
N ALA A 261 -12.50 -1.54 17.74
CA ALA A 261 -11.07 -1.79 17.51
C ALA A 261 -10.80 -2.95 16.53
N LEU A 262 -11.61 -4.01 16.54
CA LEU A 262 -11.52 -5.12 15.58
C LEU A 262 -11.95 -4.70 14.17
N GLY A 263 -13.04 -3.93 14.05
CA GLY A 263 -13.50 -3.40 12.76
C GLY A 263 -12.45 -2.55 12.03
N LEU A 264 -11.63 -1.80 12.77
CA LEU A 264 -10.57 -0.95 12.21
C LEU A 264 -9.45 -1.76 11.50
N VAL A 265 -9.17 -2.99 11.95
CA VAL A 265 -8.19 -3.88 11.29
C VAL A 265 -8.82 -4.61 10.10
N ASP A 266 -10.10 -4.97 10.21
CA ASP A 266 -10.83 -5.60 9.10
C ASP A 266 -11.00 -4.63 7.91
N ASP A 267 -11.29 -3.36 8.19
CA ASP A 267 -11.34 -2.27 7.20
C ASP A 267 -10.03 -2.11 6.42
N HIS A 268 -8.91 -2.45 7.04
CA HIS A 268 -7.60 -2.40 6.39
C HIS A 268 -7.43 -3.52 5.36
N THR A 269 -8.17 -4.62 5.44
CA THR A 269 -8.05 -5.74 4.48
C THR A 269 -9.09 -5.69 3.36
N ILE A 270 -10.12 -4.86 3.50
CA ILE A 270 -11.28 -4.84 2.59
C ILE A 270 -10.97 -4.30 1.19
N TYR A 271 -9.88 -3.53 1.02
CA TYR A 271 -9.53 -2.90 -0.25
C TYR A 271 -9.47 -3.91 -1.41
N TRP A 272 -8.81 -5.05 -1.19
CA TRP A 272 -8.64 -6.11 -2.22
C TRP A 272 -9.94 -6.78 -2.66
N LYS A 273 -11.02 -6.60 -1.89
CA LYS A 273 -12.33 -7.19 -2.13
C LYS A 273 -13.36 -6.15 -2.60
N SER A 274 -12.97 -4.89 -2.75
CA SER A 274 -13.86 -3.79 -3.09
C SER A 274 -13.92 -3.53 -4.59
N GLN A 275 -15.12 -3.63 -5.18
CA GLN A 275 -15.36 -3.25 -6.57
C GLN A 275 -15.06 -1.75 -6.78
N ARG A 276 -15.41 -0.89 -5.81
CA ARG A 276 -15.14 0.55 -5.92
C ARG A 276 -13.65 0.84 -6.02
N VAL A 277 -12.81 0.11 -5.27
CA VAL A 277 -11.35 0.19 -5.36
C VAL A 277 -10.87 -0.20 -6.74
N ALA A 278 -11.35 -1.32 -7.29
CA ALA A 278 -11.02 -1.74 -8.64
C ALA A 278 -11.42 -0.70 -9.70
N ASN A 279 -12.60 -0.10 -9.58
CA ASN A 279 -13.07 0.95 -10.51
C ASN A 279 -12.18 2.20 -10.44
N LEU A 280 -11.72 2.59 -9.25
CA LEU A 280 -10.77 3.70 -9.08
C LEU A 280 -9.39 3.36 -9.66
N ILE A 281 -8.90 2.13 -9.47
CA ILE A 281 -7.68 1.65 -10.11
C ILE A 281 -7.84 1.72 -11.63
N THR A 282 -8.90 1.16 -12.21
CA THR A 282 -9.17 1.19 -13.65
C THR A 282 -9.24 2.62 -14.19
N ALA A 283 -9.93 3.53 -13.51
CA ALA A 283 -9.97 4.94 -13.89
C ALA A 283 -8.56 5.57 -13.91
N ASN A 284 -7.71 5.23 -12.93
CA ASN A 284 -6.32 5.68 -12.90
C ASN A 284 -5.49 5.13 -14.06
N LEU A 285 -5.60 3.83 -14.33
CA LEU A 285 -4.94 3.14 -15.44
C LEU A 285 -5.29 3.83 -16.78
N LEU A 286 -6.58 4.01 -17.05
CA LEU A 286 -7.10 4.59 -18.29
C LEU A 286 -6.96 6.12 -18.37
N GLY A 287 -6.59 6.79 -17.28
CA GLY A 287 -6.47 8.25 -17.24
C GLY A 287 -7.82 8.97 -17.27
N ASP A 288 -8.87 8.36 -16.74
CA ASP A 288 -10.22 8.92 -16.67
C ASP A 288 -10.32 9.99 -15.57
N ILE A 289 -9.83 11.18 -15.90
CA ILE A 289 -9.82 12.33 -14.98
C ILE A 289 -11.23 12.71 -14.52
N SER A 290 -12.28 12.38 -15.28
CA SER A 290 -13.66 12.70 -14.89
C SER A 290 -14.08 11.92 -13.64
N ILE A 291 -13.83 10.60 -13.61
CA ILE A 291 -14.06 9.77 -12.42
C ILE A 291 -13.07 10.12 -11.33
N LEU A 292 -11.80 10.32 -11.70
CA LEU A 292 -10.78 10.65 -10.73
C LEU A 292 -10.94 12.04 -10.14
N SER A 293 -11.74 12.96 -10.68
CA SER A 293 -11.95 14.30 -10.11
C SER A 293 -13.30 14.48 -9.44
N GLN A 294 -14.15 13.45 -9.45
CA GLN A 294 -15.36 13.46 -8.63
C GLN A 294 -14.97 13.46 -7.15
N ASP A 295 -15.41 14.49 -6.44
CA ASP A 295 -15.30 14.58 -4.99
C ASP A 295 -16.23 13.52 -4.38
N ASN A 296 -15.64 12.58 -3.64
CA ASN A 296 -16.42 11.74 -2.74
C ASN A 296 -16.71 12.60 -1.51
N VAL A 297 -17.74 13.44 -1.57
CA VAL A 297 -18.28 14.08 -0.36
C VAL A 297 -18.79 12.93 0.51
N LEU A 298 -18.10 12.65 1.62
CA LEU A 298 -18.58 11.67 2.59
C LEU A 298 -19.98 12.13 3.05
N PRO A 299 -21.06 11.39 2.74
CA PRO A 299 -22.39 11.75 3.20
C PRO A 299 -22.40 11.59 4.72
N GLY A 300 -22.40 12.71 5.45
CA GLY A 300 -22.39 12.72 6.93
C GLY A 300 -21.54 13.81 7.58
N PHE A 301 -20.65 14.49 6.83
CA PHE A 301 -19.88 15.63 7.35
C PHE A 301 -20.49 17.00 7.00
N GLY A 302 -21.60 17.04 6.27
CA GLY A 302 -22.38 18.27 6.06
C GLY A 302 -23.33 18.50 7.23
N SER A 303 -23.22 19.65 7.90
CA SER A 303 -24.10 20.22 8.94
C SER A 303 -23.95 19.73 10.40
N ILE A 304 -22.74 19.84 10.98
CA ILE A 304 -22.60 19.90 12.47
C ILE A 304 -22.34 21.35 12.94
N TRP A 305 -22.38 22.32 12.03
CA TRP A 305 -22.26 23.74 12.34
C TRP A 305 -23.34 24.55 11.61
N GLU A 306 -24.60 24.30 11.95
CA GLU A 306 -25.70 25.28 11.86
C GLU A 306 -26.54 25.20 13.13
#